data_AF-A0A939C3Q2-F1
#
_entry.id   AF-A0A939C3Q2-F1
#
_cell.length_a   1.000
_cell.length_b   1.000
_cell.length_c   1.000
_cell.angle_alpha   90.00
_cell.angle_beta   90.00
_cell.angle_gamma   90.00
#
_symmetry.space_group_name_H-M   'P 1'
#
loop_
_entity.id
_entity.type
_entity.pdbx_description
1 polymer ?
#
loop_
_entity_poly.entity_id
_entity_poly.type
_entity_poly.pdbx_seq_one_letter_code
_entity_poly.pdbx_strand_id
1 'polypeptide(L)'
;MLRCAPDVARIALTRWDPDLAGRVAGDVAALPTTRIPLLAATPDLVGGMASGSVDQLVAAAEAATRAGNVPLAATAQEELAYAAGSAGRADIARPTLDLAVAAYQGMGARAGADRASARLRTVGIRRGSRAEHRTDRRGPASLTPTERRVTLLVRDGLTNPEIAARLFLSPRTVQTHVSHILAKLGARSRVEVARMDLPPGGVEG
;
A
#
# COMPACT_ATOMS: atom_id res chain seq x y z
N MET A 1 21.46 1.20 13.83
CA MET A 1 20.95 -0.18 13.77
C MET A 1 19.48 -0.26 13.38
N LEU A 2 18.56 0.53 13.98
CA LEU A 2 17.12 0.33 13.74
C LEU A 2 16.68 0.43 12.26
N ARG A 3 17.24 1.36 11.50
CA ARG A 3 16.90 1.54 10.08
C ARG A 3 17.31 0.37 9.18
N CYS A 4 18.36 -0.36 9.53
CA CYS A 4 18.85 -1.49 8.75
C CYS A 4 18.40 -2.85 9.31
N ALA A 5 17.70 -2.88 10.46
CA ALA A 5 17.25 -4.12 11.08
C ALA A 5 16.35 -4.96 10.15
N PRO A 6 15.41 -4.37 9.37
CA PRO A 6 14.66 -5.15 8.37
C PRO A 6 15.56 -5.77 7.29
N ASP A 7 16.59 -5.06 6.83
CA ASP A 7 17.52 -5.60 5.83
C ASP A 7 18.37 -6.75 6.41
N VAL A 8 18.82 -6.63 7.67
CA VAL A 8 19.56 -7.69 8.37
C VAL A 8 18.67 -8.92 8.56
N ALA A 9 17.43 -8.75 9.03
CA ALA A 9 16.48 -9.85 9.19
C ALA A 9 16.20 -10.55 7.85
N ARG A 10 16.02 -9.79 6.77
CA ARG A 10 15.82 -10.34 5.42
C ARG A 10 17.03 -11.15 4.93
N ILE A 11 18.24 -10.65 5.16
CA ILE A 11 19.49 -11.36 4.80
C ILE A 11 19.60 -12.67 5.59
N ALA A 12 19.33 -12.64 6.89
CA ALA A 12 19.34 -13.82 7.75
C ALA A 12 18.39 -14.91 7.24
N LEU A 13 17.14 -14.53 6.92
CA LEU A 13 16.14 -15.45 6.37
C LEU A 13 16.54 -16.02 5.00
N THR A 14 17.17 -15.20 4.14
CA THR A 14 17.64 -15.66 2.81
C THR A 14 18.78 -16.68 2.92
N ARG A 15 19.62 -16.55 3.96
CA ARG A 15 20.71 -17.48 4.28
C ARG A 15 20.27 -18.63 5.18
N TRP A 16 18.97 -18.75 5.48
CA TRP A 16 18.40 -19.76 6.36
C TRP A 16 19.00 -19.77 7.78
N ASP A 17 19.28 -18.59 8.34
CA ASP A 17 19.69 -18.41 9.74
C ASP A 17 18.53 -17.80 10.57
N PRO A 18 17.55 -18.62 10.99
CA PRO A 18 16.39 -18.14 11.75
C PRO A 18 16.77 -17.64 13.14
N ASP A 19 17.85 -18.17 13.74
CA ASP A 19 18.32 -17.74 15.06
C ASP A 19 18.83 -16.30 15.03
N LEU A 20 19.54 -15.92 13.96
CA LEU A 20 19.94 -14.53 13.76
C LEU A 20 18.72 -13.60 13.59
N ALA A 21 17.72 -14.01 12.82
CA ALA A 21 16.49 -13.23 12.67
C ALA A 21 15.76 -13.05 14.02
N GLY A 22 15.69 -14.11 14.82
CA GLY A 22 15.12 -14.08 16.17
C GLY A 22 15.89 -13.15 17.13
N ARG A 23 17.23 -13.19 17.11
CA ARG A 23 18.05 -12.27 17.92
C ARG A 23 17.84 -10.81 17.53
N VAL A 24 17.83 -10.50 16.23
CA VAL A 24 17.57 -9.13 15.75
C VAL A 24 16.17 -8.66 16.14
N ALA A 25 15.17 -9.54 16.09
CA ALA A 25 13.82 -9.23 16.57
C ALA A 25 13.79 -8.92 18.07
N GLY A 26 14.48 -9.73 18.90
CA GLY A 26 14.61 -9.50 20.33
C GLY A 26 15.28 -8.16 20.65
N ASP A 27 16.40 -7.87 20.00
CA ASP A 27 17.15 -6.62 20.18
C ASP A 27 16.32 -5.39 19.78
N VAL A 28 15.58 -5.47 18.66
CA VAL A 28 14.72 -4.37 18.21
C VAL A 28 13.51 -4.17 19.12
N ALA A 29 12.91 -5.25 19.62
CA ALA A 29 11.76 -5.20 20.52
C ALA A 29 12.10 -4.54 21.87
N ALA A 30 13.35 -4.68 22.34
CA ALA A 30 13.83 -4.06 23.56
C ALA A 30 14.07 -2.54 23.44
N LEU A 31 14.06 -1.98 22.22
CA LEU A 31 14.35 -0.56 22.00
C LEU A 31 13.11 0.31 22.18
N PRO A 32 13.24 1.50 22.82
CA PRO A 32 12.12 2.42 23.07
C PRO A 32 11.75 3.20 21.80
N THR A 33 11.19 2.50 20.81
CA THR A 33 10.89 3.03 19.46
C THR A 33 9.59 3.82 19.39
N THR A 34 8.68 3.60 20.35
CA THR A 34 7.35 4.23 20.41
C THR A 34 7.38 5.75 20.52
N ARG A 35 8.51 6.32 20.99
CA ARG A 35 8.69 7.78 21.08
C ARG A 35 9.08 8.43 19.74
N ILE A 36 9.39 7.63 18.71
CA ILE A 36 9.81 8.11 17.40
C ILE A 36 8.85 7.52 16.35
N PRO A 37 7.84 8.27 15.88
CA PRO A 37 6.82 7.76 14.97
C PRO A 37 7.37 7.09 13.71
N LEU A 38 8.49 7.58 13.18
CA LEU A 38 9.17 7.02 12.01
C LEU A 38 9.70 5.59 12.22
N LEU A 39 9.95 5.20 13.47
CA LEU A 39 10.52 3.93 13.88
C LEU A 39 9.52 3.00 14.59
N ALA A 40 8.31 3.49 14.86
CA ALA A 40 7.29 2.76 15.64
C ALA A 40 6.87 1.43 14.98
N ALA A 41 6.96 1.34 13.65
CA ALA A 41 6.63 0.12 12.90
C ALA A 41 7.77 -0.91 12.86
N THR A 42 8.99 -0.55 13.25
CA THR A 42 10.17 -1.41 13.08
C THR A 42 10.14 -2.68 13.95
N PRO A 43 9.71 -2.64 15.24
CA PRO A 43 9.59 -3.86 16.04
C PRO A 43 8.62 -4.88 15.46
N ASP A 44 7.42 -4.44 15.08
CA ASP A 44 6.40 -5.33 14.49
C ASP A 44 6.85 -5.87 13.14
N LEU A 45 7.54 -5.06 12.32
CA LEU A 45 8.08 -5.52 11.05
C LEU A 45 9.10 -6.65 11.26
N VAL A 46 10.11 -6.42 12.10
CA VAL A 46 11.18 -7.40 12.32
C VAL A 46 10.65 -8.63 13.07
N GLY A 47 9.79 -8.44 14.07
CA GLY A 47 9.14 -9.53 14.80
C GLY A 47 8.25 -10.38 13.91
N GLY A 48 7.46 -9.75 13.03
CA GLY A 48 6.64 -10.45 12.04
C GLY A 48 7.45 -11.19 10.99
N MET A 49 8.59 -10.64 10.56
CA MET A 49 9.52 -11.34 9.66
C MET A 49 10.12 -12.59 10.31
N ALA A 50 10.56 -12.50 11.58
CA ALA A 50 11.19 -13.61 12.28
C ALA A 50 10.20 -14.74 12.62
N SER A 51 8.95 -14.37 12.97
CA SER A 51 7.90 -15.33 13.35
C SER A 51 7.04 -15.80 12.16
N GLY A 52 7.13 -15.14 11.00
CA GLY A 52 6.19 -15.33 9.90
C GLY A 52 4.78 -14.83 10.18
N SER A 53 4.57 -14.04 11.24
CA SER A 53 3.26 -13.56 11.66
C SER A 53 2.68 -12.53 10.69
N VAL A 54 1.62 -12.93 9.98
CA VAL A 54 0.91 -12.06 9.04
C VAL A 54 0.29 -10.86 9.77
N ASP A 55 -0.26 -11.06 10.97
CA ASP A 55 -0.95 -10.00 11.72
C ASP A 55 0.03 -8.93 12.22
N GLN A 56 1.22 -9.32 12.67
CA GLN A 56 2.28 -8.36 13.01
C GLN A 56 2.74 -7.57 11.79
N LEU A 57 2.84 -8.23 10.63
CA LEU A 57 3.22 -7.56 9.38
C LEU A 57 2.13 -6.60 8.87
N VAL A 58 0.85 -6.90 9.10
CA VAL A 58 -0.27 -5.96 8.88
C VAL A 58 -0.10 -4.73 9.76
N ALA A 59 0.06 -4.92 11.07
CA ALA A 59 0.23 -3.82 12.02
C ALA A 59 1.43 -2.94 11.65
N ALA A 60 2.55 -3.54 11.27
CA ALA A 60 3.74 -2.84 10.81
C ALA A 60 3.49 -2.01 9.54
N ALA A 61 2.82 -2.59 8.53
CA ALA A 61 2.52 -1.89 7.28
C ALA A 61 1.58 -0.70 7.50
N GLU A 62 0.55 -0.85 8.35
CA GLU A 62 -0.37 0.23 8.72
C GLU A 62 0.33 1.32 9.50
N ALA A 63 1.14 0.96 10.50
CA ALA A 63 1.89 1.92 11.30
C ALA A 63 2.89 2.73 10.45
N ALA A 64 3.62 2.08 9.55
CA ALA A 64 4.54 2.76 8.63
C ALA A 64 3.80 3.69 7.66
N THR A 65 2.62 3.28 7.19
CA THR A 65 1.77 4.10 6.32
C THR A 65 1.24 5.34 7.07
N ARG A 66 0.70 5.17 8.28
CA ARG A 66 0.24 6.28 9.14
C ARG A 66 1.36 7.27 9.48
N ALA A 67 2.58 6.78 9.67
CA ALA A 67 3.76 7.60 9.93
C ALA A 67 4.30 8.32 8.67
N GLY A 68 3.72 8.09 7.48
CA GLY A 68 4.21 8.66 6.23
C GLY A 68 5.58 8.12 5.78
N ASN A 69 6.04 7.01 6.37
CA ASN A 69 7.33 6.41 6.05
C ASN A 69 7.21 5.50 4.82
N VAL A 70 7.10 6.11 3.64
CA VAL A 70 6.85 5.40 2.37
C VAL A 70 7.84 4.24 2.12
N PRO A 71 9.17 4.40 2.30
CA PRO A 71 10.11 3.29 2.12
C PRO A 71 9.87 2.11 3.08
N LEU A 72 9.59 2.40 4.36
CA LEU A 72 9.31 1.37 5.36
C LEU A 72 7.97 0.69 5.10
N ALA A 73 6.95 1.45 4.67
CA ALA A 73 5.65 0.90 4.30
C ALA A 73 5.77 -0.07 3.11
N ALA A 74 6.53 0.30 2.07
CA ALA A 74 6.78 -0.58 0.92
C ALA A 74 7.50 -1.88 1.33
N THR A 75 8.47 -1.76 2.24
CA THR A 75 9.20 -2.90 2.82
C THR A 75 8.25 -3.81 3.61
N ALA A 76 7.43 -3.24 4.50
CA ALA A 76 6.48 -4.00 5.31
C ALA A 76 5.39 -4.67 4.47
N GLN A 77 4.90 -4.00 3.43
CA GLN A 77 3.95 -4.57 2.47
C GLN A 77 4.58 -5.73 1.68
N GLU A 78 5.86 -5.64 1.27
CA GLU A 78 6.55 -6.75 0.62
C GLU A 78 6.66 -7.98 1.54
N GLU A 79 7.04 -7.77 2.80
CA GLU A 79 7.14 -8.87 3.78
C GLU A 79 5.77 -9.46 4.12
N LEU A 80 4.75 -8.61 4.31
CA LEU A 80 3.37 -9.04 4.51
C LEU A 80 2.87 -9.88 3.34
N ALA A 81 3.08 -9.41 2.10
CA ALA A 81 2.69 -10.14 0.91
C ALA A 81 3.38 -11.51 0.85
N TYR A 82 4.68 -11.55 1.18
CA TYR A 82 5.44 -12.80 1.18
C TYR A 82 4.95 -13.78 2.24
N ALA A 83 4.77 -13.33 3.48
CA ALA A 83 4.27 -14.16 4.57
C ALA A 83 2.85 -14.70 4.28
N ALA A 84 1.95 -13.83 3.80
CA ALA A 84 0.61 -14.23 3.39
C ALA A 84 0.62 -15.24 2.24
N GLY A 85 1.50 -15.05 1.25
CA GLY A 85 1.67 -15.97 0.12
C GLY A 85 2.18 -17.34 0.57
N SER A 86 3.19 -17.38 1.43
CA SER A 86 3.71 -18.61 2.05
C SER A 86 2.64 -19.34 2.87
N ALA A 87 1.72 -18.61 3.50
CA ALA A 87 0.59 -19.15 4.25
C ALA A 87 -0.64 -19.50 3.36
N GLY A 88 -0.55 -19.37 2.04
CA GLY A 88 -1.65 -19.65 1.11
C GLY A 88 -2.77 -18.61 1.08
N ARG A 89 -2.61 -17.45 1.75
CA ARG A 89 -3.60 -16.36 1.81
C ARG A 89 -3.43 -15.40 0.62
N ALA A 90 -3.78 -15.90 -0.57
CA ALA A 90 -3.62 -15.14 -1.82
C ALA A 90 -4.48 -13.86 -1.88
N ASP A 91 -5.60 -13.85 -1.16
CA ASP A 91 -6.52 -12.72 -0.96
C ASP A 91 -5.84 -11.52 -0.29
N ILE A 92 -4.87 -11.77 0.61
CA ILE A 92 -4.05 -10.73 1.25
C ILE A 92 -2.76 -10.49 0.48
N ALA A 93 -2.11 -11.54 -0.02
CA ALA A 93 -0.81 -11.44 -0.66
C ALA A 93 -0.81 -10.59 -1.94
N ARG A 94 -1.82 -10.78 -2.81
CA ARG A 94 -1.92 -10.07 -4.10
C ARG A 94 -2.14 -8.56 -3.96
N PRO A 95 -3.16 -8.07 -3.23
CA PRO A 95 -3.36 -6.62 -3.08
C PRO A 95 -2.19 -5.97 -2.34
N THR A 96 -1.57 -6.67 -1.39
CA THR A 96 -0.42 -6.12 -0.66
C THR A 96 0.82 -6.01 -1.56
N LEU A 97 1.07 -7.01 -2.42
CA LEU A 97 2.12 -6.94 -3.44
C LEU A 97 1.89 -5.76 -4.41
N ASP A 98 0.64 -5.50 -4.78
CA ASP A 98 0.30 -4.37 -5.64
C ASP A 98 0.64 -3.02 -4.98
N LEU A 99 0.37 -2.87 -3.67
CA LEU A 99 0.74 -1.69 -2.89
C LEU A 99 2.27 -1.51 -2.82
N ALA A 100 3.00 -2.57 -2.48
CA ALA A 100 4.47 -2.52 -2.39
C ALA A 100 5.10 -2.11 -3.74
N VAL A 101 4.65 -2.73 -4.83
CA VAL A 101 5.17 -2.40 -6.16
C VAL A 101 4.79 -0.98 -6.59
N ALA A 102 3.57 -0.53 -6.31
CA ALA A 102 3.17 0.86 -6.60
C ALA A 102 4.03 1.86 -5.82
N ALA A 103 4.33 1.59 -4.55
CA ALA A 103 5.21 2.42 -3.74
C ALA A 103 6.65 2.44 -4.30
N TYR A 104 7.22 1.28 -4.65
CA TYR A 104 8.54 1.22 -5.28
C TYR A 104 8.58 1.97 -6.62
N GLN A 105 7.55 1.83 -7.45
CA GLN A 105 7.46 2.56 -8.71
C GLN A 105 7.34 4.07 -8.49
N GLY A 106 6.54 4.52 -7.52
CA GLY A 106 6.41 5.93 -7.14
C GLY A 106 7.73 6.54 -6.65
N MET A 107 8.58 5.75 -6.00
CA MET A 107 9.92 6.15 -5.59
C MET A 107 10.98 6.04 -6.71
N GLY A 108 10.64 5.53 -7.90
CA GLY A 108 11.61 5.22 -8.95
C GLY A 108 12.49 4.00 -8.66
N ALA A 109 12.20 3.25 -7.59
CA ALA A 109 12.95 2.08 -7.13
C ALA A 109 12.57 0.81 -7.94
N ARG A 110 12.85 0.83 -9.26
CA ARG A 110 12.47 -0.25 -10.19
C ARG A 110 13.02 -1.62 -9.77
N ALA A 111 14.27 -1.67 -9.31
CA ALA A 111 14.87 -2.89 -8.78
C ALA A 111 14.10 -3.46 -7.57
N GLY A 112 13.52 -2.61 -6.73
CA GLY A 112 12.67 -3.03 -5.61
C GLY A 112 11.37 -3.67 -6.09
N ALA A 113 10.70 -3.05 -7.07
CA ALA A 113 9.49 -3.59 -7.69
C ALA A 113 9.72 -4.95 -8.36
N ASP A 114 10.82 -5.07 -9.11
CA ASP A 114 11.18 -6.30 -9.82
C ASP A 114 11.56 -7.41 -8.84
N ARG A 115 12.34 -7.09 -7.79
CA ARG A 115 12.68 -8.01 -6.69
C ARG A 115 11.43 -8.52 -5.99
N ALA A 116 10.55 -7.64 -5.53
CA ALA A 116 9.32 -8.03 -4.84
C ALA A 116 8.47 -8.96 -5.72
N SER A 117 8.28 -8.58 -6.99
CA SER A 117 7.54 -9.42 -7.94
C SER A 117 8.21 -10.77 -8.20
N ALA A 118 9.54 -10.84 -8.22
CA ALA A 118 10.28 -12.08 -8.39
C ALA A 118 10.18 -12.99 -7.17
N ARG A 119 10.35 -12.43 -5.98
CA ARG A 119 10.22 -13.14 -4.71
C ARG A 119 8.82 -13.71 -4.53
N LEU A 120 7.77 -12.96 -4.83
CA LEU A 120 6.40 -13.45 -4.65
C LEU A 120 6.02 -14.59 -5.61
N ARG A 121 6.69 -14.71 -6.78
CA ARG A 121 6.50 -15.87 -7.66
C ARG A 121 6.95 -17.18 -7.02
N THR A 122 7.92 -17.17 -6.10
CA THR A 122 8.41 -18.40 -5.44
C THR A 122 7.37 -18.99 -4.49
N VAL A 123 6.41 -18.19 -4.03
CA VAL A 123 5.29 -18.61 -3.17
C VAL A 123 3.96 -18.69 -3.94
N GLY A 124 4.02 -18.84 -5.27
CA GLY A 124 2.84 -19.00 -6.12
C GLY A 124 2.03 -17.71 -6.35
N ILE A 125 2.47 -16.57 -5.82
CA ILE A 125 1.79 -15.28 -5.98
C ILE A 125 2.33 -14.58 -7.22
N ARG A 126 1.49 -14.50 -8.25
CA ARG A 126 1.72 -13.62 -9.39
C ARG A 126 0.90 -12.36 -9.17
N ARG A 127 1.45 -11.20 -9.53
CA ARG A 127 0.59 -10.03 -9.76
C ARG A 127 -0.49 -10.45 -10.75
N GLY A 128 -1.74 -10.19 -10.42
CA GLY A 128 -2.84 -10.42 -11.36
C GLY A 128 -2.45 -9.77 -12.68
N SER A 129 -2.55 -10.52 -13.78
CA SER A 129 -2.37 -9.94 -15.11
C SER A 129 -3.18 -8.65 -15.15
N ARG A 130 -2.65 -7.61 -15.78
CA ARG A 130 -3.41 -6.36 -15.99
C ARG A 130 -4.84 -6.60 -16.52
N ALA A 131 -5.14 -7.80 -17.05
CA ALA A 131 -6.45 -8.29 -17.47
C ALA A 131 -7.46 -8.60 -16.32
N GLU A 132 -7.07 -9.21 -15.19
CA GLU A 132 -7.99 -9.42 -14.05
C GLU A 132 -8.35 -8.10 -13.37
N HIS A 133 -7.40 -7.17 -13.30
CA HIS A 133 -7.70 -5.81 -12.91
C HIS A 133 -8.50 -5.03 -13.97
N ARG A 134 -8.75 -5.52 -15.19
CA ARG A 134 -9.59 -4.78 -16.17
C ARG A 134 -11.08 -4.91 -15.89
N THR A 135 -11.53 -5.98 -15.26
CA THR A 135 -12.92 -6.13 -14.82
C THR A 135 -13.22 -5.24 -13.61
N ASP A 136 -12.24 -5.02 -12.72
CA ASP A 136 -12.38 -4.11 -11.55
C ASP A 136 -11.85 -2.69 -11.78
N ARG A 137 -11.34 -2.35 -12.98
CA ARG A 137 -10.84 -0.99 -13.31
C ARG A 137 -11.90 -0.05 -13.85
N ARG A 138 -13.13 -0.54 -14.06
CA ARG A 138 -14.21 0.25 -14.63
C ARG A 138 -15.45 0.24 -13.76
N GLY A 139 -16.18 1.35 -13.79
CA GLY A 139 -17.41 1.53 -13.03
C GLY A 139 -17.20 2.02 -11.60
N PRO A 140 -18.29 2.32 -10.88
CA PRO A 140 -18.25 3.02 -9.60
C PRO A 140 -17.49 2.27 -8.50
N ALA A 141 -17.49 0.93 -8.56
CA ALA A 141 -16.79 0.06 -7.62
C ALA A 141 -15.26 0.23 -7.67
N SER A 142 -14.71 0.61 -8.84
CA SER A 142 -13.27 0.76 -9.09
C SER A 142 -12.62 2.03 -8.49
N LEU A 143 -13.44 2.93 -7.95
CA LEU A 143 -12.98 4.18 -7.36
C LEU A 143 -12.39 3.94 -5.97
N THR A 144 -11.17 4.44 -5.76
CA THR A 144 -10.53 4.51 -4.44
C THR A 144 -11.30 5.44 -3.50
N PRO A 145 -11.13 5.33 -2.17
CA PRO A 145 -11.80 6.23 -1.22
C PRO A 145 -11.57 7.72 -1.49
N THR A 146 -10.36 8.10 -1.93
CA THR A 146 -10.05 9.48 -2.31
C THR A 146 -10.71 9.89 -3.62
N GLU A 147 -10.72 9.02 -4.63
CA GLU A 147 -11.43 9.29 -5.88
C GLU A 147 -12.95 9.39 -5.68
N ARG A 148 -13.55 8.60 -4.78
CA ARG A 148 -14.97 8.72 -4.41
C ARG A 148 -15.26 10.09 -3.81
N ARG A 149 -14.44 10.56 -2.87
CA ARG A 149 -14.57 11.90 -2.28
C ARG A 149 -14.44 13.00 -3.34
N VAL A 150 -13.45 12.90 -4.24
CA VAL A 150 -13.29 13.84 -5.36
C VAL A 150 -14.51 13.80 -6.30
N THR A 151 -15.03 12.62 -6.62
CA THR A 151 -16.23 12.46 -7.46
C THR A 151 -17.46 13.12 -6.83
N LEU A 152 -17.66 13.01 -5.52
CA LEU A 152 -18.76 13.69 -4.81
C LEU A 152 -18.63 15.21 -4.94
N LEU A 153 -17.44 15.76 -4.68
CA LEU A 153 -17.22 17.21 -4.80
C LEU A 153 -17.32 17.71 -6.25
N VAL A 154 -17.01 16.86 -7.24
CA VAL A 154 -17.27 17.15 -8.65
C VAL A 154 -18.77 17.20 -8.96
N ARG A 155 -19.57 16.29 -8.37
CA ARG A 155 -21.05 16.31 -8.49
C ARG A 155 -21.65 17.55 -7.83
N ASP A 156 -21.05 18.02 -6.74
CA ASP A 156 -21.42 19.27 -6.06
C ASP A 156 -21.02 20.53 -6.87
N GLY A 157 -20.38 20.37 -8.04
CA GLY A 157 -20.04 21.48 -8.94
C GLY A 157 -18.72 22.18 -8.63
N LEU A 158 -17.92 21.69 -7.67
CA LEU A 158 -16.68 22.35 -7.28
C LEU A 158 -15.60 22.23 -8.37
N THR A 159 -14.82 23.30 -8.50
CA THR A 159 -13.63 23.39 -9.36
C THR A 159 -12.41 22.71 -8.73
N ASN A 160 -11.38 22.41 -9.52
CA ASN A 160 -10.15 21.78 -9.00
C ASN A 160 -9.48 22.57 -7.85
N PRO A 161 -9.39 23.91 -7.89
CA PRO A 161 -8.87 24.70 -6.77
C PRO A 161 -9.73 24.60 -5.50
N GLU A 162 -11.06 24.58 -5.62
CA GLU A 162 -11.97 24.47 -4.47
C GLU A 162 -11.90 23.08 -3.83
N ILE A 163 -11.86 22.02 -4.66
CA ILE A 163 -11.64 20.65 -4.20
C ILE A 163 -10.27 20.52 -3.53
N ALA A 164 -9.24 21.14 -4.12
CA ALA A 164 -7.88 21.16 -3.57
C ALA A 164 -7.85 21.79 -2.18
N ALA A 165 -8.51 22.95 -2.00
CA ALA A 165 -8.65 23.59 -0.70
C ALA A 165 -9.39 22.71 0.32
N ARG A 166 -10.47 22.04 -0.09
CA ARG A 166 -11.32 21.23 0.79
C ARG A 166 -10.69 19.89 1.20
N LEU A 167 -9.81 19.34 0.34
CA LEU A 167 -9.11 18.08 0.59
C LEU A 167 -7.64 18.28 1.04
N PHE A 168 -7.20 19.53 1.21
CA PHE A 168 -5.80 19.89 1.51
C PHE A 168 -4.80 19.30 0.50
N LEU A 169 -5.14 19.35 -0.79
CA LEU A 169 -4.32 18.87 -1.91
C LEU A 169 -3.89 20.01 -2.82
N SER A 170 -2.94 19.77 -3.73
CA SER A 170 -2.64 20.73 -4.80
C SER A 170 -3.70 20.65 -5.92
N PRO A 171 -4.02 21.75 -6.64
CA PRO A 171 -4.92 21.71 -7.80
C PRO A 171 -4.46 20.72 -8.89
N ARG A 172 -3.15 20.53 -9.04
CA ARG A 172 -2.57 19.55 -9.97
C ARG A 172 -2.82 18.11 -9.54
N THR A 173 -2.76 17.83 -8.23
CA THR A 173 -3.12 16.51 -7.67
C THR A 173 -4.60 16.20 -7.90
N VAL A 174 -5.47 17.19 -7.71
CA VAL A 174 -6.92 17.03 -8.01
C VAL A 174 -7.14 16.78 -9.49
N GLN A 175 -6.44 17.49 -10.39
CA GLN A 175 -6.52 17.24 -11.82
C GLN A 175 -6.17 15.79 -12.17
N THR A 176 -5.11 15.24 -11.57
CA THR A 176 -4.72 13.83 -11.74
C THR A 176 -5.81 12.87 -11.25
N HIS A 177 -6.39 13.14 -10.07
CA HIS A 177 -7.51 12.32 -9.57
C HIS A 177 -8.73 12.37 -10.52
N VAL A 178 -9.08 13.54 -11.04
CA VAL A 178 -10.17 13.69 -12.01
C VAL A 178 -9.88 12.91 -13.30
N SER A 179 -8.66 12.96 -13.83
CA SER A 179 -8.28 12.17 -15.00
C SER A 179 -8.42 10.66 -14.77
N HIS A 180 -8.06 10.17 -13.57
CA HIS A 180 -8.24 8.76 -13.22
C HIS A 180 -9.72 8.38 -13.05
N ILE A 181 -10.53 9.25 -12.44
CA ILE A 181 -11.97 9.06 -12.29
C ILE A 181 -12.65 8.95 -13.67
N LEU A 182 -12.33 9.85 -14.60
CA LEU A 182 -12.86 9.82 -15.97
C LEU A 182 -12.53 8.49 -16.66
N ALA A 183 -11.27 8.06 -16.57
CA ALA A 183 -10.83 6.80 -17.16
C ALA A 183 -11.55 5.58 -16.55
N LYS A 184 -11.75 5.58 -15.24
CA LYS A 184 -12.43 4.50 -14.48
C LYS A 184 -13.94 4.47 -14.72
N LEU A 185 -14.60 5.62 -14.74
CA LEU A 185 -16.04 5.70 -15.00
C LEU A 185 -16.39 5.62 -16.49
N GLY A 186 -15.40 5.71 -17.39
CA GLY A 186 -15.64 5.76 -18.83
C GLY A 186 -16.23 7.08 -19.31
N ALA A 187 -16.15 8.12 -18.48
CA ALA A 187 -16.66 9.45 -18.77
C ALA A 187 -15.68 10.24 -19.66
N ARG A 188 -16.21 11.01 -20.59
CA ARG A 188 -15.47 11.89 -21.51
C ARG A 188 -15.24 13.28 -20.95
N SER A 189 -16.01 13.67 -19.94
CA SER A 189 -15.90 15.00 -19.33
C SER A 189 -16.25 15.01 -17.85
N ARG A 190 -15.74 16.01 -17.13
CA ARG A 190 -16.13 16.30 -15.73
C ARG A 190 -17.64 16.46 -15.59
N VAL A 191 -18.27 17.12 -16.57
CA VAL A 191 -19.72 17.36 -16.59
C VAL A 191 -20.50 16.04 -16.67
N GLU A 192 -19.97 15.07 -17.41
CA GLU A 192 -20.58 13.74 -17.50
C GLU A 192 -20.52 13.02 -16.15
N VAL A 193 -19.38 13.07 -15.45
CA VAL A 193 -19.26 12.53 -14.07
C VAL A 193 -20.22 13.22 -13.10
N ALA A 194 -20.37 14.54 -13.20
CA ALA A 194 -21.28 15.29 -12.33
C ALA A 194 -22.75 14.85 -12.49
N ARG A 195 -23.12 14.30 -13.65
CA ARG A 195 -24.48 13.84 -13.98
C ARG A 195 -24.69 12.33 -13.80
N MET A 196 -23.65 11.57 -13.48
CA MET A 196 -23.77 10.12 -13.29
C MET A 196 -24.51 9.79 -12.00
N ASP A 197 -25.48 8.87 -12.08
CA ASP A 197 -26.16 8.32 -10.92
C ASP A 197 -25.28 7.22 -10.28
N LEU A 198 -24.41 7.66 -9.38
CA LEU A 198 -23.48 6.80 -8.64
C LEU A 198 -24.08 6.52 -7.25
N PRO A 199 -23.99 5.28 -6.74
CA PRO A 199 -24.48 4.96 -5.40
C PRO A 199 -23.84 5.90 -4.38
N PRO A 200 -24.61 6.39 -3.38
CA PRO A 200 -24.08 7.30 -2.38
C PRO A 200 -22.87 6.64 -1.72
N GLY A 201 -21.72 7.31 -1.78
CA GLY A 201 -20.50 6.81 -1.17
C GLY A 201 -20.71 6.75 0.33
N GLY A 202 -20.73 5.54 0.90
CA GLY A 202 -20.83 5.33 2.33
C GLY A 202 -19.81 6.18 3.07
N VAL A 203 -20.31 7.16 3.81
CA VAL A 203 -19.62 7.81 4.91
C VAL A 203 -19.97 7.00 6.15
N GLU A 204 -19.18 5.97 6.43
CA GLU A 204 -19.21 5.33 7.74
C GLU A 204 -18.11 5.93 8.59
N GLY A 205 -18.56 6.62 9.66
CA GLY A 205 -17.93 6.73 11.00
C GLY A 205 -16.48 7.15 11.09
#